data_AF-A0A6H1ZPX4-F1
#
_entry.id   AF-A0A6H1ZPX4-F1
#
_cell.length_a   1.000
_cell.length_b   1.000
_cell.length_c   1.000
_cell.angle_alpha   90.00
_cell.angle_beta   90.00
_cell.angle_gamma   90.00
#
_symmetry.space_group_name_H-M   'P 1'
#
loop_
_entity.id
_entity.type
_entity.pdbx_description
1 polymer ?
#
loop_
_entity_poly.entity_id
_entity_poly.type
_entity_poly.pdbx_seq_one_letter_code
_entity_poly.pdbx_strand_id
1 'polypeptide(L)'
;MQEIIETLKTADNEATSAPYWLILDPRQNMRCNIHLMAGGITGPFFCRDDAEGFLRATRYNFSSRARVYCLSGNYSRKYDKLCKKLRIGYGPEGDK
;
A
#
# COMPACT_ATOMS: atom_id res chain seq x y z
N MET A 1 -10.38 -9.49 9.91
CA MET A 1 -11.14 -8.94 8.76
C MET A 1 -11.81 -7.61 9.10
N GLN A 2 -12.48 -7.49 10.27
CA GLN A 2 -13.03 -6.21 10.73
C GLN A 2 -11.95 -5.14 10.92
N GLU A 3 -10.85 -5.47 11.59
CA GLU A 3 -9.68 -4.59 11.75
C GLU A 3 -9.17 -4.01 10.43
N ILE A 4 -8.98 -4.84 9.40
CA ILE A 4 -8.58 -4.39 8.05
C ILE A 4 -9.59 -3.39 7.47
N ILE A 5 -10.88 -3.65 7.63
CA ILE A 5 -11.95 -2.77 7.13
C ILE A 5 -11.94 -1.44 7.89
N GLU A 6 -11.71 -1.45 9.20
CA GLU A 6 -11.60 -0.25 10.03
C GLU A 6 -10.38 0.58 9.62
N THR A 7 -9.21 -0.04 9.53
CA THR A 7 -7.97 0.60 9.05
C THR A 7 -8.18 1.24 7.69
N LEU A 8 -8.81 0.53 6.76
CA LEU A 8 -9.08 1.03 5.42
C LEU A 8 -10.04 2.23 5.39
N LYS A 9 -11.01 2.30 6.31
CA LYS A 9 -11.93 3.44 6.40
C LYS A 9 -11.27 4.70 6.96
N THR A 10 -10.27 4.54 7.82
CA THR A 10 -9.54 5.65 8.44
C THR A 10 -8.28 6.05 7.68
N ALA A 11 -7.82 5.21 6.75
CA ALA A 11 -6.60 5.46 6.00
C ALA A 11 -6.73 6.69 5.10
N ASP A 12 -5.69 7.54 5.10
CA ASP A 12 -5.52 8.58 4.09
C ASP A 12 -5.47 7.92 2.72
N ASN A 13 -6.28 8.40 1.79
CA ASN A 13 -6.42 7.78 0.49
C ASN A 13 -5.41 8.27 -0.54
N GLU A 14 -4.57 9.28 -0.23
CA GLU A 14 -3.56 9.85 -1.14
C GLU A 14 -4.09 10.07 -2.57
N ALA A 15 -5.34 10.52 -2.68
CA ALA A 15 -6.07 10.77 -3.92
C ALA A 15 -6.32 9.54 -4.82
N THR A 16 -6.34 8.32 -4.27
CA THR A 16 -6.73 7.09 -4.98
C THR A 16 -8.01 6.46 -4.41
N SER A 17 -8.84 5.89 -5.27
CA SER A 17 -10.11 5.24 -4.91
C SER A 17 -9.96 3.85 -4.28
N ALA A 18 -8.76 3.27 -4.36
CA ALA A 18 -8.45 1.96 -3.81
C ALA A 18 -6.99 1.94 -3.31
N PRO A 19 -6.68 2.67 -2.22
CA PRO A 19 -5.32 2.82 -1.73
C PRO A 19 -4.78 1.51 -1.17
N TYR A 20 -3.50 1.25 -1.41
CA TYR A 20 -2.70 0.28 -0.66
C TYR A 20 -1.23 0.72 -0.70
N TRP A 21 -0.46 0.36 0.33
CA TRP A 21 0.92 0.79 0.45
C TRP A 21 1.87 -0.37 0.24
N LEU A 22 3.00 -0.09 -0.41
CA LEU A 22 4.12 -1.00 -0.59
C LEU A 22 5.41 -0.29 -0.20
N ILE A 23 6.37 -1.06 0.31
CA ILE A 23 7.75 -0.61 0.42
C ILE A 23 8.46 -0.98 -0.88
N LEU A 24 9.04 0.02 -1.55
CA LEU A 24 9.86 -0.15 -2.74
C LEU A 24 11.31 0.18 -2.42
N ASP A 25 12.22 -0.75 -2.71
CA ASP A 25 13.66 -0.55 -2.64
C ASP A 25 14.29 -0.65 -4.04
N PRO A 26 14.77 0.46 -4.63
CA PRO A 26 15.40 0.46 -5.94
C PRO A 26 16.57 -0.52 -6.08
N ARG A 27 17.29 -0.82 -4.99
CA ARG A 27 18.40 -1.80 -5.01
C ARG A 27 17.90 -3.22 -5.27
N GLN A 28 16.71 -3.55 -4.79
CA GLN A 28 16.08 -4.86 -4.97
C GLN A 28 15.35 -4.93 -6.32
N ASN A 29 14.69 -3.84 -6.73
CA ASN A 29 13.87 -3.78 -7.94
C ASN A 29 14.67 -3.70 -9.26
N MET A 30 15.90 -3.17 -9.25
CA MET A 30 16.73 -3.04 -10.47
C MET A 30 17.69 -4.21 -10.70
N ARG A 31 17.58 -5.29 -9.91
CA ARG A 31 18.40 -6.50 -10.09
C ARG A 31 17.54 -7.58 -10.74
N CYS A 32 18.02 -8.17 -11.84
CA CYS A 32 17.37 -9.29 -12.53
C CYS A 32 17.59 -10.61 -11.76
N ASN A 33 17.17 -10.65 -10.51
CA ASN A 33 17.20 -11.83 -9.65
C ASN A 33 15.79 -12.00 -9.08
N ILE A 34 15.14 -13.12 -9.40
CA ILE A 34 13.74 -13.35 -9.08
C ILE A 34 13.47 -13.38 -7.57
N HIS A 35 14.43 -13.83 -6.75
CA HIS A 35 14.31 -13.82 -5.30
C HIS A 35 14.41 -12.40 -4.72
N LEU A 36 15.24 -11.55 -5.33
CA LEU A 36 15.32 -10.13 -4.97
C LEU A 36 14.12 -9.32 -5.49
N MET A 37 13.55 -9.71 -6.63
CA MET A 37 12.35 -9.08 -7.20
C MET A 37 11.09 -9.46 -6.41
N ALA A 38 10.94 -10.73 -6.01
CA ALA A 38 9.85 -11.18 -5.15
C ALA A 38 9.91 -10.57 -3.74
N GLY A 39 11.12 -10.27 -3.25
CA GLY A 39 11.32 -9.51 -2.00
C GLY A 39 11.26 -7.98 -2.16
N GLY A 40 11.39 -7.47 -3.39
CA GLY A 40 11.45 -6.04 -3.72
C GLY A 40 10.10 -5.32 -3.60
N ILE A 41 9.03 -6.09 -3.42
CA ILE A 41 7.69 -5.60 -3.12
C ILE A 41 7.29 -6.18 -1.76
N THR A 42 7.47 -5.40 -0.70
CA THR A 42 6.95 -5.76 0.63
C THR A 42 5.60 -5.09 0.86
N GLY A 43 4.57 -5.90 1.12
CA GLY A 43 3.18 -5.51 1.29
C GLY A 43 2.22 -6.52 0.60
N PRO A 44 0.94 -6.18 0.39
CA PRO A 44 0.29 -4.88 0.61
C PRO A 44 0.05 -4.54 2.08
N PHE A 45 0.18 -3.25 2.42
CA PHE A 45 -0.29 -2.66 3.68
C PHE A 45 -1.58 -1.85 3.44
N PHE A 46 -2.45 -1.78 4.44
CA PHE A 46 -3.76 -1.12 4.35
C PHE A 46 -3.79 0.31 4.93
N CYS A 47 -2.71 0.76 5.55
CA CYS A 47 -2.44 2.17 5.86
C CYS A 47 -0.96 2.47 5.72
N ARG A 48 -0.63 3.77 5.60
CA ARG A 48 0.74 4.27 5.52
C ARG A 48 1.55 3.97 6.79
N ASP A 49 0.94 4.16 7.96
CA ASP A 49 1.63 4.06 9.25
C ASP A 49 2.15 2.64 9.50
N ASP A 50 1.37 1.62 9.14
CA ASP A 50 1.79 0.21 9.24
C ASP A 50 2.98 -0.07 8.32
N ALA A 51 2.93 0.43 7.09
CA ALA A 51 4.02 0.26 6.12
C ALA A 51 5.30 0.94 6.60
N GLU A 52 5.20 2.16 7.13
CA GLU A 52 6.35 2.88 7.68
C GLU A 52 6.87 2.25 8.96
N GLY A 53 5.97 1.79 9.84
CA GLY A 53 6.30 1.04 11.05
C GLY A 53 7.10 -0.22 10.73
N PHE A 54 6.63 -0.99 9.75
CA PHE A 54 7.34 -2.16 9.25
C PHE A 54 8.72 -1.80 8.70
N LEU A 55 8.81 -0.78 7.82
CA LEU A 55 10.09 -0.33 7.24
C LEU A 55 11.10 0.11 8.31
N ARG A 56 10.64 0.79 9.37
CA ARG A 56 11.48 1.18 10.51
C ARG A 56 11.95 -0.04 11.30
N ALA A 57 11.04 -0.96 11.64
CA ALA A 57 11.36 -2.17 12.42
C ALA A 57 12.32 -3.12 11.70
N THR A 58 12.24 -3.17 10.37
CA THR A 58 13.02 -4.09 9.53
C THR A 58 14.05 -3.37 8.66
N ARG A 59 14.50 -2.17 9.08
CA ARG A 59 15.36 -1.30 8.28
C ARG A 59 16.64 -1.97 7.77
N TYR A 60 17.18 -2.91 8.53
CA TYR A 60 18.36 -3.70 8.16
C TYR A 60 18.17 -4.58 6.91
N ASN A 61 16.93 -4.91 6.54
CA ASN A 61 16.59 -5.66 5.32
C ASN A 61 16.53 -4.79 4.07
N PHE A 62 16.53 -3.47 4.22
CA PHE A 62 16.29 -2.51 3.14
C PHE A 62 17.48 -1.58 2.94
N SER A 63 17.66 -1.11 1.71
CA SER A 63 18.64 -0.05 1.43
C SER A 63 18.18 1.28 2.02
N SER A 64 19.14 2.22 2.14
CA SER A 64 18.84 3.58 2.59
C SER A 64 17.81 4.30 1.70
N ARG A 65 17.63 3.85 0.45
CA ARG A 65 16.73 4.39 -0.56
C ARG A 65 15.32 3.79 -0.53
N ALA A 66 15.07 2.77 0.29
CA ALA A 66 13.72 2.21 0.39
C ALA A 66 12.73 3.25 0.93
N ARG A 67 11.54 3.32 0.32
CA ARG A 67 10.46 4.26 0.66
C ARG A 67 9.10 3.56 0.59
N VAL A 68 8.16 4.07 1.37
CA VAL A 68 6.74 3.69 1.31
C VAL A 68 6.06 4.47 0.19
N TYR A 69 5.35 3.77 -0.68
CA TYR A 69 4.56 4.34 -1.77
C TYR A 69 3.11 3.89 -1.66
N CYS A 70 2.17 4.81 -1.86
CA CYS A 70 0.78 4.48 -2.11
C CYS A 70 0.61 4.10 -3.58
N LEU A 71 -0.14 3.04 -3.83
CA LEU A 71 -0.54 2.58 -5.15
C LEU A 71 -2.06 2.44 -5.23
N SER A 72 -2.55 2.44 -6.47
CA SER A 72 -3.98 2.25 -6.75
C SER A 72 -4.25 0.81 -7.11
N GLY A 73 -5.10 0.15 -6.32
CA GLY A 73 -5.60 -1.19 -6.60
C GLY A 73 -6.84 -1.19 -7.48
N ASN A 74 -7.15 -0.09 -8.18
CA ASN A 74 -8.32 0.08 -9.03
C ASN A 74 -8.42 -0.99 -10.15
N TYR A 75 -7.29 -1.50 -10.64
CA TYR A 75 -7.23 -2.59 -11.61
C TYR A 75 -7.67 -3.95 -11.03
N SER A 76 -7.67 -4.09 -9.70
CA SER A 76 -8.23 -5.26 -9.01
C SER A 76 -9.72 -5.07 -8.76
N ARG A 77 -10.55 -5.60 -9.66
CA ARG A 77 -12.03 -5.48 -9.57
C ARG A 77 -12.61 -5.82 -8.20
N LYS A 78 -12.03 -6.82 -7.49
CA LYS A 78 -12.51 -7.21 -6.16
C LYS A 78 -12.17 -6.15 -5.11
N TYR A 79 -10.96 -5.61 -5.15
CA TYR A 79 -10.49 -4.61 -4.19
C TYR A 79 -11.13 -3.24 -4.43
N ASP A 80 -11.24 -2.83 -5.70
CA ASP A 80 -11.95 -1.62 -6.10
C ASP A 80 -13.42 -1.63 -5.64
N LYS A 81 -14.14 -2.74 -5.88
CA LYS A 81 -15.52 -2.91 -5.40
C LYS A 81 -15.62 -2.87 -3.87
N LEU A 82 -14.65 -3.43 -3.16
CA LEU A 82 -14.58 -3.36 -1.70
C LEU A 82 -14.42 -1.90 -1.24
N CYS A 83 -13.47 -1.17 -1.80
CA CYS A 83 -13.20 0.23 -1.45
C CYS A 83 -14.42 1.12 -1.73
N LYS A 84 -15.08 0.91 -2.87
CA LYS A 84 -16.37 1.54 -3.23
C LYS A 84 -17.47 1.27 -2.21
N LYS A 85 -17.68 -0.01 -1.87
CA LYS A 85 -18.70 -0.42 -0.89
C LYS A 85 -18.47 0.21 0.49
N LEU A 86 -17.20 0.41 0.85
CA LEU A 86 -16.80 1.00 2.12
C LEU A 86 -16.64 2.53 2.07
N ARG A 87 -16.84 3.15 0.89
CA ARG A 87 -16.64 4.59 0.63
C ARG A 87 -15.22 5.09 0.95
N ILE A 88 -14.23 4.24 0.75
CA ILE A 88 -12.82 4.57 0.92
C ILE A 88 -12.34 5.34 -0.32
N GLY A 89 -11.60 6.43 -0.14
CA GLY A 89 -11.10 7.22 -1.28
C GLY A 89 -12.10 8.20 -1.88
N TYR A 90 -13.34 8.20 -1.40
CA TYR A 90 -14.37 9.16 -1.76
C TYR A 90 -14.29 10.32 -0.77
N GLY A 91 -14.18 11.55 -1.28
CA GLY A 91 -14.24 12.74 -0.42
C GLY A 91 -15.55 12.80 0.38
N PRO A 92 -15.67 13.74 1.33
CA PRO A 92 -16.92 13.93 2.09
C PRO A 92 -18.15 14.12 1.18
N GLU A 93 -17.93 14.62 -0.03
CA GLU A 93 -18.90 14.71 -1.11
C GLU A 93 -18.62 13.57 -2.09
N GLY A 94 -19.48 12.57 -2.10
CA GLY A 94 -19.26 11.32 -2.80
C GLY A 94 -19.40 11.41 -4.32
N ASP A 95 -18.70 12.29 -5.02
CA ASP A 95 -18.66 12.33 -6.48
C ASP A 95 -17.32 12.87 -7.02
N LYS A 96 -16.78 12.17 -8.01
CA LYS A 96 -15.99 12.73 -9.11
C LYS A 96 -16.74 12.42 -10.39
#